data_AF-A0A816B108-F1
#
_entry.id   AF-A0A816B108-F1
#
_cell.length_a   1.000
_cell.length_b   1.000
_cell.length_c   1.000
_cell.angle_alpha   90.00
_cell.angle_beta   90.00
_cell.angle_gamma   90.00
#
_symmetry.space_group_name_H-M   'P 1'
#
loop_
_entity.id
_entity.type
_entity.pdbx_description
1 polymer ?
#
loop_
_entity_poly.entity_id
_entity_poly.type
_entity_poly.pdbx_seq_one_letter_code
_entity_poly.pdbx_strand_id
1 'polypeptide(L)'
;MPPLIIIATVLLIGFHTSLAATSCSRGQANCNGLCYDPHRQICGSHTVCDKTQSVCNGLCYDPHRQICGSNTICDKTQSVCNGLCYDPIQQICESNTICNRGQRACDGQCYDPTWEACAKK
;
A
#
# COMPACT_ATOMS: atom_id res chain seq x y z
N MET A 1 67.01 -24.76 18.61
CA MET A 1 66.36 -23.70 17.80
C MET A 1 65.00 -23.42 18.45
N PRO A 2 64.73 -22.17 18.89
CA PRO A 2 63.47 -21.74 19.54
C PRO A 2 62.32 -21.55 18.50
N PRO A 3 61.07 -21.21 18.93
CA PRO A 3 59.81 -21.72 18.37
C PRO A 3 59.06 -20.75 17.43
N LEU A 4 57.95 -21.19 16.82
CA LEU A 4 56.90 -20.30 16.29
C LEU A 4 55.51 -20.77 16.72
N ILE A 5 54.93 -19.96 17.60
CA ILE A 5 53.54 -19.95 18.06
C ILE A 5 52.78 -18.96 17.14
N ILE A 6 51.47 -19.17 16.97
CA ILE A 6 50.42 -18.20 16.57
C ILE A 6 50.31 -17.84 15.06
N ILE A 7 49.31 -18.41 14.39
CA ILE A 7 48.28 -17.67 13.58
C ILE A 7 47.00 -18.55 13.63
N ALA A 8 46.12 -18.45 14.62
CA ALA A 8 45.02 -17.48 14.69
C ALA A 8 44.41 -17.08 13.32
N THR A 9 43.65 -17.97 12.69
CA THR A 9 42.53 -17.56 11.83
C THR A 9 41.23 -18.13 12.38
N VAL A 10 40.78 -17.47 13.44
CA VAL A 10 39.35 -17.27 13.68
C VAL A 10 38.72 -16.76 12.37
N LEU A 11 37.92 -17.60 11.72
CA LEU A 11 36.86 -17.17 10.82
C LEU A 11 35.67 -18.07 11.14
N LEU A 12 35.07 -17.84 12.30
CA LEU A 12 33.86 -17.04 12.41
C LEU A 12 32.74 -17.66 11.59
N ILE A 13 31.93 -18.49 12.26
CA ILE A 13 30.48 -18.30 12.33
C ILE A 13 29.91 -17.77 11.00
N GLY A 14 29.94 -18.61 9.97
CA GLY A 14 29.16 -18.39 8.77
C GLY A 14 27.72 -18.79 8.99
N PHE A 15 27.05 -18.23 10.00
CA PHE A 15 25.59 -18.05 9.94
C PHE A 15 25.33 -17.05 8.81
N HIS A 16 25.56 -17.46 7.57
CA HIS A 16 24.89 -16.84 6.46
C HIS A 16 23.46 -17.34 6.58
N THR A 17 22.65 -16.50 7.23
CA THR A 17 21.22 -16.42 6.96
C THR A 17 21.04 -16.70 5.47
N SER A 18 20.48 -17.87 5.16
CA SER A 18 20.09 -18.20 3.79
C SER A 18 19.00 -17.20 3.44
N LEU A 19 19.42 -16.05 2.91
CA LEU A 19 18.55 -15.21 2.12
C LEU A 19 18.22 -16.11 0.93
N ALA A 20 17.05 -16.74 0.97
CA ALA A 20 16.61 -17.65 -0.08
C ALA A 20 16.69 -16.88 -1.41
N ALA A 21 17.78 -17.09 -2.14
CA ALA A 21 18.00 -16.43 -3.42
C ALA A 21 16.94 -17.00 -4.36
N THR A 22 15.89 -16.21 -4.61
CA THR A 22 14.86 -16.61 -5.56
C THR A 22 15.47 -16.55 -6.95
N SER A 23 15.69 -17.72 -7.55
CA SER A 23 16.15 -17.82 -8.93
C SER A 23 14.95 -17.71 -9.88
N CYS A 24 15.01 -16.76 -10.79
CA CYS A 24 14.01 -16.58 -11.84
C CYS A 24 14.52 -17.16 -13.17
N SER A 25 13.58 -17.57 -14.04
CA SER A 25 13.94 -18.07 -15.35
C SER A 25 14.62 -16.97 -16.19
N ARG A 26 15.41 -17.36 -17.20
CA ARG A 26 16.04 -16.40 -18.12
C ARG A 26 14.97 -15.47 -18.72
N GLY A 27 15.19 -14.16 -18.63
CA GLY A 27 14.27 -13.13 -19.12
C GLY A 27 13.26 -12.64 -18.08
N GLN A 28 13.14 -13.29 -16.92
CA GLN A 28 12.34 -12.81 -15.80
C GLN A 28 13.19 -11.99 -14.82
N ALA A 29 12.54 -11.06 -14.12
CA ALA A 29 13.14 -10.28 -13.03
C ALA A 29 12.54 -10.70 -11.69
N ASN A 30 13.27 -10.46 -10.60
CA ASN A 30 12.78 -10.72 -9.24
C ASN A 30 12.19 -9.44 -8.62
N CYS A 31 11.01 -9.57 -8.02
CA CYS A 31 10.35 -8.56 -7.22
C CYS A 31 10.05 -9.17 -5.85
N ASN A 32 10.96 -9.02 -4.89
CA ASN A 32 10.77 -9.50 -3.51
C ASN A 32 10.39 -10.99 -3.41
N GLY A 33 11.08 -11.84 -4.17
CA GLY A 33 10.80 -13.28 -4.19
C GLY A 33 9.75 -13.71 -5.21
N LEU A 34 9.14 -12.77 -5.94
CA LEU A 34 8.25 -13.08 -7.06
C LEU A 34 8.96 -12.87 -8.39
N CYS A 35 8.91 -13.85 -9.27
CA CYS A 35 9.44 -13.70 -10.64
C CYS A 35 8.38 -13.09 -11.55
N TYR A 36 8.77 -12.10 -12.35
CA TYR A 36 7.86 -11.40 -13.27
C TYR A 36 8.48 -11.15 -14.65
N ASP A 37 7.65 -10.91 -15.65
CA ASP A 37 8.09 -10.54 -17.01
C ASP A 37 8.27 -9.00 -17.11
N PRO A 38 9.51 -8.49 -17.17
CA PRO A 38 9.77 -7.05 -17.25
C PRO A 38 9.32 -6.42 -18.58
N HIS A 39 8.97 -7.21 -19.60
CA HIS A 39 8.39 -6.69 -20.83
C HIS A 39 6.90 -6.35 -20.69
N ARG A 40 6.18 -7.02 -19.78
CA ARG A 40 4.73 -6.86 -19.62
C ARG A 40 4.31 -6.26 -18.28
N GLN A 41 5.17 -6.38 -17.28
CA GLN A 41 4.86 -6.08 -15.88
C GLN A 41 5.86 -5.10 -15.27
N ILE A 42 5.47 -4.52 -14.15
CA ILE A 42 6.26 -3.63 -13.30
C ILE A 42 6.33 -4.19 -11.89
N CYS A 43 7.37 -3.83 -11.15
CA CYS A 43 7.51 -4.13 -9.71
C CYS A 43 7.45 -2.81 -8.92
N GLY A 44 6.58 -2.75 -7.91
CA GLY A 44 6.50 -1.61 -6.99
C GLY A 44 5.89 -2.02 -5.65
N SER A 45 6.38 -1.47 -4.55
CA SER A 45 5.95 -1.80 -3.18
C SER A 45 5.71 -3.30 -2.95
N HIS A 46 6.71 -4.13 -3.29
CA HIS A 46 6.65 -5.59 -3.13
C HIS A 46 5.56 -6.30 -3.95
N THR A 47 5.02 -5.63 -4.95
CA THR A 47 3.90 -6.11 -5.78
C THR A 47 4.29 -6.05 -7.25
N VAL A 48 3.85 -7.05 -8.01
CA VAL A 48 4.01 -7.10 -9.46
C VAL A 48 2.67 -6.75 -10.10
N CYS A 49 2.67 -5.76 -11.00
CA CYS A 49 1.48 -5.30 -11.72
C CYS A 49 1.71 -5.30 -13.22
N ASP A 50 0.65 -5.29 -14.02
CA ASP A 50 0.79 -5.07 -15.46
C ASP A 50 1.28 -3.64 -15.75
N LYS A 51 1.98 -3.43 -16.88
CA LYS A 51 2.50 -2.10 -17.27
C LYS A 51 1.42 -1.02 -17.47
N THR A 52 0.17 -1.43 -17.68
CA THR A 52 -0.97 -0.52 -17.79
C THR A 52 -1.52 -0.11 -16.42
N GLN A 53 -1.04 -0.73 -15.34
CA GLN A 53 -1.46 -0.47 -13.98
C GLN A 53 -0.38 0.33 -13.24
N SER A 54 -0.79 0.92 -12.12
CA SER A 54 0.07 1.58 -11.15
C SER A 54 -0.04 0.86 -9.81
N VAL A 55 0.92 1.11 -8.91
CA VAL A 55 0.91 0.55 -7.55
C VAL A 55 0.43 1.60 -6.55
N CYS A 56 -0.55 1.22 -5.72
CA CYS A 56 -1.03 1.97 -4.58
C CYS A 56 -0.97 1.05 -3.36
N ASN A 57 -0.06 1.31 -2.41
CA ASN A 57 0.03 0.57 -1.14
C ASN A 57 0.10 -0.96 -1.29
N GLY A 58 0.87 -1.43 -2.28
CA GLY A 58 1.03 -2.86 -2.55
C GLY A 58 -0.15 -3.49 -3.30
N LEU A 59 -1.03 -2.68 -3.89
CA LEU A 59 -2.10 -3.14 -4.76
C LEU A 59 -1.95 -2.51 -6.15
N CYS A 60 -2.23 -3.31 -7.17
CA CYS A 60 -2.30 -2.83 -8.54
C CYS A 60 -3.64 -2.13 -8.77
N TYR A 61 -3.61 -1.00 -9.46
CA TYR A 61 -4.82 -0.28 -9.87
C TYR A 61 -4.71 0.25 -11.29
N ASP A 62 -5.84 0.47 -11.95
CA ASP A 62 -5.89 1.08 -13.27
C ASP A 62 -5.92 2.61 -13.14
N PRO A 63 -4.82 3.34 -13.45
CA PRO A 63 -4.77 4.80 -13.34
C PRO A 63 -5.68 5.52 -14.35
N HIS A 64 -6.24 4.81 -15.34
CA HIS A 64 -7.23 5.37 -16.25
C HIS A 64 -8.62 5.43 -15.63
N ARG A 65 -8.96 4.51 -14.71
CA ARG A 65 -10.29 4.38 -14.11
C ARG A 65 -10.35 4.76 -12.64
N GLN A 66 -9.21 4.66 -11.95
CA GLN A 66 -9.13 4.73 -10.51
C GLN A 66 -8.11 5.79 -10.04
N ILE A 67 -8.24 6.17 -8.78
CA ILE A 67 -7.34 7.05 -8.04
C ILE A 67 -6.81 6.31 -6.81
N CYS A 68 -5.61 6.69 -6.37
CA CYS A 68 -5.01 6.23 -5.12
C CYS A 68 -5.07 7.36 -4.10
N GLY A 69 -5.68 7.14 -2.94
CA GLY A 69 -5.71 8.12 -1.85
C GLY A 69 -5.76 7.45 -0.48
N SER A 70 -4.96 7.96 0.46
CA SER A 70 -4.89 7.51 1.87
C SER A 70 -5.09 6.01 2.06
N ASN A 71 -4.26 5.19 1.40
CA ASN A 71 -4.27 3.73 1.47
C ASN A 71 -5.42 3.00 0.77
N THR A 72 -6.21 3.71 -0.04
CA THR A 72 -7.38 3.18 -0.72
C THR A 72 -7.34 3.48 -2.21
N ILE A 73 -7.84 2.55 -3.01
CA ILE A 73 -8.05 2.74 -4.44
C ILE A 73 -9.55 2.99 -4.64
N CYS A 74 -9.90 4.11 -5.26
CA CYS A 74 -11.28 4.49 -5.55
C CYS A 74 -11.48 4.71 -7.04
N ASP A 75 -12.72 4.65 -7.52
CA ASP A 75 -13.01 5.08 -8.89
C ASP A 75 -12.78 6.59 -9.05
N LYS A 76 -12.44 7.05 -10.25
CA LYS A 76 -12.20 8.49 -10.54
C LYS A 76 -13.40 9.39 -10.28
N THR A 77 -14.60 8.83 -10.23
CA THR A 77 -15.83 9.56 -9.89
C THR A 77 -16.02 9.72 -8.39
N GLN A 78 -15.23 9.01 -7.58
CA GLN A 78 -15.30 9.03 -6.13
C GLN A 78 -14.20 9.94 -5.56
N SER A 79 -14.36 10.27 -4.28
CA SER A 79 -13.36 10.96 -3.46
C SER A 79 -12.99 10.10 -2.25
N VAL A 80 -11.89 10.43 -1.58
CA VAL A 80 -11.42 9.69 -0.39
C VAL A 80 -11.69 10.49 0.87
N CYS A 81 -12.30 9.86 1.86
CA CYS A 81 -12.51 10.38 3.21
C CYS A 81 -12.06 9.31 4.22
N ASN A 82 -11.02 9.60 5.00
CA ASN A 82 -10.49 8.69 6.03
C ASN A 82 -10.26 7.23 5.53
N GLY A 83 -9.69 7.08 4.33
CA GLY A 83 -9.44 5.76 3.74
C GLY A 83 -10.69 5.03 3.24
N LEU A 84 -11.78 5.76 3.01
CA LEU A 84 -12.99 5.22 2.38
C LEU A 84 -13.34 6.03 1.13
N CYS A 85 -13.78 5.34 0.09
CA CYS A 85 -14.31 5.97 -1.11
C CYS A 85 -15.74 6.45 -0.87
N TYR A 86 -16.07 7.65 -1.33
CA TYR A 86 -17.43 8.18 -1.27
C TYR A 86 -17.80 8.88 -2.58
N ASP A 87 -19.09 8.94 -2.89
CA ASP A 87 -19.59 9.68 -4.05
C ASP A 87 -19.75 11.18 -3.67
N PRO A 88 -18.91 12.09 -4.20
CA PRO A 88 -18.99 13.51 -3.87
C PRO A 88 -20.28 14.19 -4.38
N ILE A 89 -21.04 13.55 -5.28
CA ILE A 89 -22.34 14.05 -5.73
C ILE A 89 -23.37 13.85 -4.62
N GLN A 90 -23.43 12.66 -4.04
CA GLN A 90 -24.45 12.27 -3.05
C GLN A 90 -24.03 12.49 -1.60
N GLN A 91 -22.73 12.56 -1.33
CA GLN A 91 -22.17 12.52 0.01
C GLN A 91 -21.16 13.65 0.23
N ILE A 92 -20.87 13.92 1.50
CA ILE A 92 -19.88 14.88 1.97
C ILE A 92 -18.97 14.21 2.99
N CYS A 93 -17.68 14.57 2.98
CA CYS A 93 -16.74 14.23 4.04
C CYS A 93 -16.65 15.39 5.02
N GLU A 94 -17.12 15.20 6.25
CA GLU A 94 -17.04 16.20 7.32
C GLU A 94 -16.45 15.55 8.57
N SER A 95 -15.41 16.15 9.16
CA SER A 95 -14.73 15.61 10.35
C SER A 95 -14.38 14.12 10.23
N ASN A 96 -13.80 13.71 9.09
CA ASN A 96 -13.45 12.32 8.77
C ASN A 96 -14.64 11.33 8.70
N THR A 97 -15.88 11.84 8.63
CA THR A 97 -17.11 11.06 8.53
C THR A 97 -17.77 11.33 7.18
N ILE A 98 -18.18 10.27 6.48
CA ILE A 98 -18.94 10.36 5.24
C ILE A 98 -20.42 10.44 5.60
N CYS A 99 -21.07 11.54 5.24
CA CYS A 99 -22.50 11.76 5.46
C CYS A 99 -23.22 12.01 4.13
N ASN A 100 -24.53 11.78 4.09
CA ASN A 100 -25.31 12.16 2.93
C ASN A 100 -25.35 13.69 2.80
N ARG A 101 -25.44 14.19 1.57
CA ARG A 101 -25.54 15.63 1.31
C ARG A 101 -26.75 16.20 2.05
N GLY A 102 -26.52 17.26 2.84
CA GLY A 102 -27.53 17.87 3.72
C GLY A 102 -27.36 17.50 5.20
N GLN A 103 -26.70 16.38 5.51
CA GLN A 103 -26.35 16.01 6.88
C GLN A 103 -25.04 16.67 7.34
N ARG A 104 -24.80 16.61 8.65
CA ARG A 104 -23.58 17.07 9.32
C ARG A 104 -22.94 15.95 10.12
N ALA A 105 -21.62 16.03 10.32
CA ALA A 105 -20.91 15.11 11.21
C ALA A 105 -20.78 15.66 12.65
N CYS A 106 -21.11 14.83 13.65
CA CYS A 106 -20.92 15.07 15.07
C CYS A 106 -20.37 13.79 15.72
N ASP A 107 -19.16 13.87 16.30
CA ASP A 107 -18.47 12.75 16.97
C ASP A 107 -18.50 11.42 16.20
N GLY A 108 -18.29 11.48 14.89
CA GLY A 108 -18.24 10.30 14.02
C GLY A 108 -19.61 9.79 13.56
N GLN A 109 -20.69 10.50 13.82
CA GLN A 109 -22.05 10.16 13.40
C GLN A 109 -22.66 11.28 12.56
N CYS A 110 -23.49 10.89 11.59
CA CYS A 110 -24.22 11.84 10.76
C CYS A 110 -25.56 12.17 11.39
N TYR A 111 -25.92 13.45 11.37
CA TYR A 111 -27.22 13.94 11.84
C TYR A 111 -27.80 14.96 10.86
N ASP A 112 -29.12 15.12 10.87
CA ASP A 112 -29.81 16.13 10.07
C ASP A 112 -29.93 17.45 10.85
N PRO A 113 -29.18 18.51 10.48
CA PRO A 113 -29.19 19.77 11.22
C PRO A 113 -30.51 20.53 11.13
N THR A 114 -31.49 20.08 10.32
CA THR A 114 -32.79 20.74 10.20
C THR A 114 -33.75 20.40 11.34
N TRP A 115 -33.57 19.26 12.01
CA TRP A 115 -34.41 18.84 13.14
C TRP A 115 -33.63 18.14 14.27
N GLU A 116 -32.34 17.83 14.10
CA GLU A 116 -31.46 17.28 15.12
C GLU A 116 -30.36 18.28 15.51
N ALA A 117 -29.89 18.19 16.75
CA ALA A 117 -28.76 18.96 17.26
C ALA A 117 -27.64 18.02 17.72
N CYS A 118 -26.39 18.41 17.46
CA CYS A 118 -25.22 17.70 17.96
C CYS A 118 -25.12 17.84 19.48
N ALA A 119 -25.29 16.74 20.20
CA ALA A 119 -25.05 16.66 21.64
C ALA A 119 -23.77 15.85 21.88
N LYS A 120 -22.66 16.55 22.15
CA LYS A 120 -21.40 15.91 22.54
C LYS A 120 -21.54 15.34 23.95
N LYS A 121 -20.99 14.16 24.18
CA LYS A 121 -20.86 13.56 25.52
C LYS A 121 -19.57 13.99 26.19
#